data_AF-K1ZP34-F1
#
_entry.id   AF-K1ZP34-F1
#
_cell.length_a   1.000
_cell.length_b   1.000
_cell.length_c   1.000
_cell.angle_alpha   90.00
_cell.angle_beta   90.00
_cell.angle_gamma   90.00
#
_symmetry.space_group_name_H-M   'P 1'
#
loop_
_entity.id
_entity.type
_entity.pdbx_description
1 polymer ?
#
loop_
_entity_poly.entity_id
_entity_poly.type
_entity_poly.pdbx_seq_one_letter_code
_entity_poly.pdbx_strand_id
1 'polypeptide(L)'
;MILFGALFAVFSHRLRQGTVFADPYLWHAVVFATVFNVAVVWAIRLYPDWMWMYFLKDSHNTPSEYVYLFVFLYYFPVIFGFYLGRDLRRVSFLFWLFFMAGLIAVEAWLILKLFDRYAVLGTNEAYLSGKAISLFGPENPLSLVMNGAVGVMIVYFLVVAFFYRRSEKKKLAGR
;
A
#
# COMPACT_ATOMS: atom_id res chain seq x y z
N MET A 1 2.14 2.18 -2.49
CA MET A 1 2.59 2.48 -1.09
C MET A 1 2.84 3.97 -0.86
N ILE A 2 3.53 4.66 -1.76
CA ILE A 2 3.73 6.12 -1.69
C ILE A 2 2.38 6.86 -1.59
N LEU A 3 1.39 6.45 -2.40
CA LEU A 3 0.03 7.00 -2.39
C LEU A 3 -0.61 6.97 -1.00
N PHE A 4 -0.50 5.86 -0.28
CA PHE A 4 -1.10 5.72 1.06
C PHE A 4 -0.42 6.64 2.08
N GLY A 5 0.92 6.73 2.06
CA GLY A 5 1.63 7.71 2.89
C GLY A 5 1.15 9.13 2.62
N ALA A 6 1.05 9.52 1.35
CA ALA A 6 0.61 10.85 0.94
C ALA A 6 -0.86 11.14 1.29
N LEU A 7 -1.74 10.12 1.29
CA LEU A 7 -3.13 10.25 1.75
C LEU A 7 -3.20 10.55 3.25
N PHE A 8 -2.45 9.84 4.08
CA PHE A 8 -2.44 10.09 5.53
C PHE A 8 -1.85 11.47 5.89
N ALA A 9 -0.99 12.02 5.04
CA ALA A 9 -0.46 13.38 5.22
C ALA A 9 -1.55 14.48 5.16
N VAL A 10 -2.73 14.19 4.60
CA VAL A 10 -3.89 15.10 4.61
C VAL A 10 -4.44 15.32 6.03
N PHE A 11 -4.14 14.44 6.98
CA PHE A 11 -4.56 14.62 8.37
C PHE A 11 -3.51 15.38 9.20
N SER A 12 -2.27 15.45 8.71
CA SER A 12 -1.16 16.19 9.33
C SER A 12 -1.30 17.70 9.10
N HIS A 13 -2.20 18.37 9.84
CA HIS A 13 -2.37 19.82 9.77
C HIS A 13 -1.52 20.62 10.78
N ARG A 14 -0.98 19.98 11.83
CA ARG A 14 -0.61 20.71 13.07
C ARG A 14 0.88 20.79 13.40
N LEU A 15 1.74 19.98 12.82
CA LEU A 15 3.17 20.03 13.13
C LEU A 15 3.86 21.00 12.16
N ARG A 16 3.71 22.30 12.42
CA ARG A 16 4.58 23.34 11.82
C ARG A 16 5.99 23.34 12.42
N GLN A 17 6.19 22.77 13.62
CA GLN A 17 7.46 22.87 14.36
C GLN A 17 7.88 21.63 15.18
N GLY A 18 7.25 20.45 14.98
CA GLY A 18 7.63 19.23 15.70
C GLY A 18 8.30 18.19 14.79
N THR A 19 9.07 17.27 15.40
CA THR A 19 9.63 16.10 14.73
C THR A 19 8.53 15.27 14.09
N VAL A 20 8.73 14.76 12.88
CA VAL A 20 7.69 14.03 12.11
C VAL A 20 7.25 12.75 12.81
N PHE A 21 8.15 12.15 13.60
CA PHE A 21 7.85 11.00 14.45
C PHE A 21 6.84 11.29 15.58
N ALA A 22 6.58 12.57 15.87
CA ALA A 22 5.52 12.98 16.79
C ALA A 22 4.15 13.08 16.12
N ASP A 23 4.07 12.89 14.79
CA ASP A 23 2.79 12.92 14.08
C ASP A 23 2.05 11.58 14.23
N PRO A 24 0.87 11.54 14.88
CA PRO A 24 0.11 10.30 15.01
C PRO A 24 -0.32 9.73 13.65
N TYR A 25 -0.49 10.56 12.61
CA TYR A 25 -0.91 10.09 11.28
C TYR A 25 0.22 9.40 10.51
N LEU A 26 1.48 9.68 10.83
CA LEU A 26 2.60 8.87 10.35
C LEU A 26 2.47 7.44 10.88
N TRP A 27 2.22 7.29 12.17
CA TRP A 27 2.05 5.98 12.79
C TRP A 27 0.81 5.24 12.26
N HIS A 28 -0.28 5.95 11.98
CA HIS A 28 -1.42 5.34 11.29
C HIS A 28 -1.07 4.85 9.87
N ALA A 29 -0.25 5.60 9.12
CA ALA A 29 0.26 5.15 7.82
C ALA A 29 1.18 3.92 7.96
N VAL A 30 2.02 3.87 8.99
CA VAL A 30 2.88 2.72 9.29
C VAL A 30 2.05 1.49 9.68
N VAL A 31 1.04 1.63 10.54
CA VAL A 31 0.11 0.53 10.89
C VAL A 31 -0.61 0.01 9.64
N PHE A 32 -1.07 0.92 8.78
CA PHE A 32 -1.68 0.56 7.51
C PHE A 32 -0.73 -0.26 6.62
N ALA A 33 0.55 0.15 6.54
CA ALA A 33 1.59 -0.59 5.84
C ALA A 33 1.87 -1.97 6.47
N THR A 34 1.80 -2.08 7.80
CA THR A 34 1.97 -3.36 8.51
C THR A 34 0.88 -4.36 8.13
N VAL A 35 -0.38 -3.93 8.04
CA VAL A 35 -1.48 -4.83 7.60
C VAL A 35 -1.20 -5.38 6.21
N PHE A 36 -0.78 -4.50 5.28
CA PHE A 36 -0.39 -4.93 3.94
C PHE A 36 0.80 -5.89 3.95
N ASN A 37 1.86 -5.57 4.68
CA ASN A 37 3.07 -6.40 4.74
C ASN A 37 2.78 -7.78 5.35
N VAL A 38 1.96 -7.86 6.40
CA VAL A 38 1.53 -9.13 6.98
C VAL A 38 0.77 -9.94 5.93
N ALA A 39 -0.17 -9.33 5.20
CA ALA A 39 -0.90 -10.00 4.13
C ALA A 39 0.02 -10.52 3.02
N VAL A 40 1.03 -9.72 2.63
CA VAL A 40 2.06 -10.11 1.67
C VAL A 40 2.90 -11.29 2.17
N VAL A 41 3.40 -11.24 3.40
CA VAL A 41 4.15 -12.37 4.00
C VAL A 41 3.31 -13.64 4.02
N TRP A 42 2.02 -13.52 4.35
CA TRP A 42 1.10 -14.66 4.35
C TRP A 42 0.81 -15.20 2.97
N ALA A 43 0.63 -14.32 1.99
CA ALA A 43 0.50 -14.71 0.59
C ALA A 43 1.73 -15.45 0.08
N ILE A 44 2.94 -14.95 0.38
CA ILE A 44 4.21 -15.61 0.04
C ILE A 44 4.32 -16.98 0.71
N ARG A 45 3.92 -17.09 1.98
CA ARG A 45 3.99 -18.36 2.72
C ARG A 45 3.07 -19.44 2.16
N LEU A 46 1.89 -19.06 1.69
CA LEU A 46 0.89 -19.96 1.12
C LEU A 46 1.16 -20.28 -0.35
N TYR A 47 1.63 -19.28 -1.11
CA TYR A 47 1.80 -19.36 -2.55
C TYR A 47 3.03 -18.54 -2.97
N PRO A 48 4.27 -19.06 -2.85
CA PRO A 48 5.50 -18.29 -3.03
C PRO A 48 5.64 -17.65 -4.43
N ASP A 49 5.03 -18.25 -5.44
CA ASP A 49 5.04 -17.78 -6.84
C ASP A 49 3.88 -16.81 -7.17
N TRP A 50 3.16 -16.30 -6.17
CA TRP A 50 2.00 -15.42 -6.37
C TRP A 50 2.35 -14.03 -6.92
N MET A 51 3.53 -13.51 -6.58
CA MET A 51 4.02 -12.23 -7.12
C MET A 51 5.11 -12.50 -8.15
N TRP A 52 4.82 -12.06 -9.37
CA TRP A 52 5.66 -12.07 -10.57
C TRP A 52 7.13 -11.67 -10.38
N MET A 53 7.46 -10.86 -9.37
CA MET A 53 8.84 -10.47 -9.08
C MET A 53 9.70 -11.58 -8.48
N TYR A 54 9.10 -12.65 -7.94
CA TYR A 54 9.84 -13.53 -7.05
C TYR A 54 10.17 -14.90 -7.60
N PHE A 55 9.50 -15.42 -8.65
CA PHE A 55 9.65 -16.79 -9.19
C PHE A 55 10.70 -17.61 -8.44
N LEU A 56 10.38 -18.04 -7.21
CA LEU A 56 11.45 -18.32 -6.23
C LEU A 56 12.24 -19.56 -6.60
N LYS A 57 11.64 -20.38 -7.48
CA LYS A 57 12.22 -21.57 -8.06
C LYS A 57 12.96 -21.32 -9.39
N ASP A 58 12.63 -20.26 -10.13
CA ASP A 58 13.26 -19.92 -11.42
C ASP A 58 14.32 -18.81 -11.27
N SER A 59 14.33 -18.06 -10.17
CA SER A 59 15.31 -17.01 -9.92
C SER A 59 16.64 -17.63 -9.49
N HIS A 60 17.48 -17.96 -10.47
CA HIS A 60 18.90 -18.30 -10.25
C HIS A 60 19.68 -17.20 -9.51
N ASN A 61 19.11 -15.99 -9.35
CA ASN A 61 19.81 -14.79 -8.91
C ASN A 61 19.25 -14.10 -7.65
N THR A 62 18.12 -14.56 -7.09
CA THR A 62 17.54 -13.92 -5.90
C THR A 62 17.50 -14.93 -4.77
N PRO A 63 18.36 -14.79 -3.74
CA PRO A 63 18.28 -15.66 -2.57
C PRO A 63 16.90 -15.48 -1.96
N SER A 64 16.13 -16.55 -1.94
CA SER A 64 14.75 -16.59 -1.45
C SER A 64 14.61 -16.08 -0.01
N GLU A 65 15.72 -16.10 0.74
CA GLU A 65 15.91 -15.53 2.07
C GLU A 65 15.71 -14.00 2.13
N TYR A 66 16.04 -13.26 1.06
CA TYR A 66 15.88 -11.79 1.02
C TYR A 66 14.47 -11.34 0.68
N VAL A 67 13.57 -12.23 0.28
CA VAL A 67 12.17 -11.90 -0.03
C VAL A 67 11.52 -11.18 1.15
N TYR A 68 11.73 -11.67 2.37
CA TYR A 68 11.19 -11.04 3.56
C TYR A 68 11.79 -9.66 3.81
N LEU A 69 13.08 -9.47 3.52
CA LEU A 69 13.73 -8.16 3.60
C LEU A 69 13.09 -7.17 2.63
N PHE A 70 12.78 -7.58 1.38
CA PHE A 70 12.05 -6.74 0.43
C PHE A 70 10.65 -6.37 0.91
N VAL A 71 9.98 -7.24 1.68
CA VAL A 71 8.70 -6.89 2.30
C VAL A 71 8.86 -5.77 3.33
N PHE A 72 9.89 -5.82 4.17
CA PHE A 72 10.17 -4.73 5.11
C PHE A 72 10.54 -3.42 4.40
N LEU A 73 11.11 -3.48 3.20
CA LEU A 73 11.41 -2.29 2.41
C LEU A 73 10.15 -1.50 2.01
N TYR A 74 8.94 -2.08 2.04
CA TYR A 74 7.69 -1.36 1.77
C TYR A 74 7.35 -0.26 2.79
N TYR A 75 7.97 -0.26 3.98
CA TYR A 75 7.82 0.85 4.94
C TYR A 75 8.46 2.15 4.42
N PHE A 76 9.58 2.07 3.70
CA PHE A 76 10.26 3.26 3.18
C PHE A 76 9.38 4.08 2.22
N PRO A 77 8.75 3.49 1.18
CA PRO A 77 7.82 4.22 0.32
C PRO A 77 6.65 4.85 1.07
N VAL A 78 6.14 4.22 2.14
CA VAL A 78 5.03 4.79 2.93
C VAL A 78 5.49 6.01 3.72
N ILE A 79 6.62 5.90 4.41
CA ILE A 79 7.22 7.01 5.15
C ILE A 79 7.54 8.16 4.17
N PHE A 80 8.23 7.86 3.06
CA PHE A 80 8.55 8.83 2.02
C PHE A 80 7.31 9.52 1.47
N GLY A 81 6.26 8.77 1.13
CA GLY A 81 4.99 9.32 0.66
C GLY A 81 4.33 10.25 1.68
N PHE A 82 4.43 9.95 2.97
CA PHE A 82 3.91 10.82 4.03
C PHE A 82 4.65 12.16 4.09
N TYR A 83 5.99 12.15 4.09
CA TYR A 83 6.79 13.37 4.06
C TYR A 83 6.48 14.21 2.82
N LEU A 84 6.51 13.57 1.65
CA LEU A 84 6.27 14.23 0.37
C LEU A 84 4.87 14.83 0.33
N GLY A 85 3.84 14.07 0.70
CA GLY A 85 2.46 14.56 0.75
C GLY A 85 2.29 15.74 1.70
N ARG A 86 2.93 15.69 2.87
CA ARG A 86 2.86 16.78 3.86
C ARG A 86 3.52 18.05 3.33
N ASP A 87 4.70 17.93 2.73
CA ASP A 87 5.45 19.09 2.26
C ASP A 87 4.81 19.71 1.01
N LEU A 88 4.30 18.90 0.08
CA LEU A 88 3.52 19.39 -1.07
C LEU A 88 2.27 20.15 -0.64
N ARG A 89 1.59 19.67 0.40
CA ARG A 89 0.40 20.33 0.92
C ARG A 89 0.70 21.67 1.59
N ARG A 90 1.88 21.85 2.15
CA ARG A 90 2.33 23.14 2.69
C ARG A 90 2.53 24.17 1.58
N VAL A 91 2.88 23.72 0.38
CA VAL A 91 2.98 24.60 -0.81
C VAL A 91 1.58 24.97 -1.29
N SER A 92 0.76 23.99 -1.66
CA SER A 92 -0.62 24.22 -2.10
C SER A 92 -1.42 22.92 -2.08
N PHE A 93 -2.69 23.01 -1.68
CA PHE A 93 -3.61 21.87 -1.77
C PHE A 93 -3.86 21.43 -3.22
N LEU A 94 -3.92 22.38 -4.17
CA LEU A 94 -4.08 22.07 -5.59
C LEU A 94 -2.85 21.34 -6.15
N PHE A 95 -1.66 21.76 -5.74
CA PHE A 95 -0.42 21.11 -6.15
C PHE A 95 -0.34 19.68 -5.60
N TRP A 96 -0.72 19.49 -4.34
CA TRP A 96 -0.87 18.16 -3.75
C TRP A 96 -1.87 17.30 -4.52
N LEU A 97 -3.05 17.83 -4.88
CA LEU A 97 -4.04 17.10 -5.67
C LEU A 97 -3.51 16.68 -7.05
N PHE A 98 -2.82 17.58 -7.76
CA PHE A 98 -2.23 17.28 -9.06
C PHE A 98 -1.16 16.18 -8.95
N PHE A 99 -0.31 16.26 -7.94
CA PHE A 99 0.68 15.22 -7.66
C PHE A 99 0.03 13.86 -7.37
N MET A 100 -1.04 13.83 -6.56
CA MET A 100 -1.79 12.61 -6.28
C MET A 100 -2.43 12.03 -7.53
N ALA A 101 -3.02 12.86 -8.39
CA ALA A 101 -3.56 12.44 -9.67
C ALA A 101 -2.47 11.83 -10.57
N GLY A 102 -1.28 12.44 -10.61
CA GLY A 102 -0.12 11.92 -11.32
C GLY A 102 0.32 10.55 -10.81
N LEU A 103 0.41 10.36 -9.49
CA LEU A 103 0.73 9.05 -8.89
C LEU A 103 -0.31 7.99 -9.26
N ILE A 104 -1.60 8.32 -9.17
CA ILE A 104 -2.69 7.40 -9.54
C ILE A 104 -2.58 7.04 -11.04
N ALA A 105 -2.29 8.00 -11.91
CA ALA A 105 -2.12 7.75 -13.34
C ALA A 105 -0.95 6.81 -13.63
N VAL A 106 0.19 7.00 -12.95
CA VAL A 106 1.35 6.11 -13.08
C VAL A 106 1.03 4.71 -12.55
N GLU A 107 0.40 4.59 -11.39
CA GLU A 107 -0.02 3.29 -10.84
C GLU A 107 -1.01 2.59 -11.77
N ALA A 108 -2.02 3.30 -12.30
CA ALA A 108 -2.98 2.76 -13.25
C ALA A 108 -2.31 2.30 -14.55
N TRP A 109 -1.37 3.09 -15.08
CA TRP A 109 -0.60 2.71 -16.27
C TRP A 109 0.23 1.45 -16.04
N LEU A 110 0.93 1.34 -14.91
CA LEU A 110 1.69 0.15 -14.52
C LEU A 110 0.77 -1.07 -14.39
N ILE A 111 -0.37 -0.92 -13.72
CA ILE A 111 -1.37 -1.98 -13.58
C ILE A 111 -1.84 -2.43 -14.95
N LEU A 112 -2.23 -1.52 -15.84
CA LEU A 112 -2.70 -1.88 -17.19
C LEU A 112 -1.64 -2.62 -18.01
N LYS A 113 -0.37 -2.18 -17.94
CA LYS A 113 0.74 -2.81 -18.68
C LYS A 113 1.10 -4.19 -18.16
N LEU A 114 0.89 -4.42 -16.87
CA LEU A 114 1.26 -5.66 -16.21
C LEU A 114 0.02 -6.49 -15.84
N PHE A 115 -1.18 -6.08 -16.26
CA PHE A 115 -2.44 -6.62 -15.76
C PHE A 115 -2.58 -8.11 -16.04
N ASP A 116 -2.23 -8.51 -17.27
CA ASP A 116 -2.28 -9.90 -17.71
C ASP A 116 -1.48 -10.83 -16.76
N ARG A 117 -0.36 -10.32 -16.23
CA ARG A 117 0.44 -11.03 -15.25
C ARG A 117 -0.05 -10.84 -13.81
N TYR A 118 -0.58 -9.67 -13.44
CA TYR A 118 -1.16 -9.43 -12.12
C TYR A 118 -2.46 -10.20 -11.86
N ALA A 119 -3.17 -10.58 -12.92
CA ALA A 119 -4.45 -11.26 -12.84
C ALA A 119 -4.32 -12.77 -12.62
N VAL A 120 -3.10 -13.32 -12.57
CA VAL A 120 -2.87 -14.77 -12.51
C VAL A 120 -1.87 -15.19 -11.42
N LEU A 121 -2.08 -16.39 -10.89
CA LEU A 121 -1.25 -17.06 -9.91
C LEU A 121 -0.61 -18.30 -10.55
N GLY A 122 0.71 -18.43 -10.42
CA GLY A 122 1.44 -19.62 -10.86
C GLY A 122 2.85 -19.32 -11.36
N THR A 123 3.60 -20.41 -11.55
CA THR A 123 4.96 -20.38 -12.12
C THR A 123 4.97 -19.81 -13.54
N ASN A 124 6.16 -19.52 -14.07
CA ASN A 124 6.29 -18.98 -15.41
C ASN A 124 5.77 -19.98 -16.45
N GLU A 125 6.13 -21.26 -16.27
CA GLU A 125 5.62 -22.36 -17.09
C GLU A 125 4.09 -22.45 -17.06
N ALA A 126 3.46 -22.41 -15.88
CA ALA A 126 2.01 -22.49 -15.76
C ALA A 126 1.29 -21.33 -16.48
N TYR A 127 1.89 -20.15 -16.48
CA TYR A 127 1.36 -19.00 -17.20
C TYR A 127 1.53 -19.13 -18.72
N LEU A 128 2.73 -19.49 -19.18
CA LEU A 128 3.00 -19.72 -20.60
C LEU A 128 2.17 -20.88 -21.17
N SER A 129 1.84 -21.88 -20.35
CA SER A 129 0.99 -23.00 -20.72
C SER A 129 -0.53 -22.74 -20.58
N GLY A 130 -0.94 -21.54 -20.14
CA GLY A 130 -2.36 -21.19 -19.93
C GLY A 130 -3.04 -21.92 -18.77
N LYS A 131 -2.29 -22.47 -17.83
CA LYS A 131 -2.78 -23.23 -16.65
C LYS A 131 -2.73 -22.42 -15.34
N ALA A 132 -2.30 -21.16 -15.40
CA ALA A 132 -2.26 -20.29 -14.23
C ALA A 132 -3.68 -20.01 -13.70
N ILE A 133 -3.80 -19.91 -12.38
CA ILE A 133 -5.08 -19.71 -11.71
C ILE A 133 -5.40 -18.22 -11.73
N SER A 134 -6.63 -17.83 -12.09
CA SER A 134 -7.04 -16.42 -12.02
C SER A 134 -7.07 -15.93 -10.57
N LEU A 135 -6.43 -14.78 -10.31
CA LEU A 135 -6.46 -14.10 -9.01
C LEU A 135 -7.86 -13.61 -8.65
N PHE A 136 -8.72 -13.37 -9.65
CA PHE A 136 -10.09 -12.90 -9.45
C PHE A 136 -11.12 -14.04 -9.53
N GLY A 137 -10.67 -15.26 -9.82
CA GLY A 137 -11.53 -16.43 -9.89
C GLY A 137 -11.86 -17.02 -8.51
N PRO A 138 -12.94 -17.82 -8.42
CA PRO A 138 -13.32 -18.50 -7.18
C PRO A 138 -12.26 -19.53 -6.71
N GLU A 139 -11.44 -20.02 -7.64
CA GLU A 139 -10.32 -20.93 -7.36
C GLU A 139 -9.12 -20.27 -6.67
N ASN A 140 -9.12 -18.94 -6.48
CA ASN A 140 -7.99 -18.23 -5.87
C ASN A 140 -7.83 -18.58 -4.37
N PRO A 141 -6.76 -19.31 -3.98
CA PRO A 141 -6.52 -19.68 -2.58
C PRO A 141 -6.11 -18.48 -1.69
N LEU A 142 -5.68 -17.37 -2.29
CA LEU A 142 -5.28 -16.14 -1.61
C LEU A 142 -6.41 -15.12 -1.47
N SER A 143 -7.61 -15.40 -2.00
CA SER A 143 -8.72 -14.45 -2.04
C SER A 143 -9.08 -13.91 -0.65
N LEU A 144 -9.17 -14.78 0.36
CA LEU A 144 -9.47 -14.39 1.74
C LEU A 144 -8.39 -13.48 2.33
N VAL A 145 -7.11 -13.78 2.08
CA VAL A 145 -5.97 -13.01 2.61
C VAL A 145 -5.94 -11.62 1.95
N MET A 146 -6.02 -11.57 0.63
CA MET A 146 -5.91 -10.30 -0.12
C MET A 146 -7.16 -9.43 0.07
N ASN A 147 -8.36 -9.98 -0.12
CA ASN A 147 -9.60 -9.21 0.02
C ASN A 147 -9.86 -8.84 1.48
N GLY A 148 -9.55 -9.74 2.41
CA GLY A 148 -9.66 -9.47 3.85
C GLY A 148 -8.72 -8.35 4.28
N ALA A 149 -7.46 -8.39 3.86
CA ALA A 149 -6.50 -7.32 4.17
C ALA A 149 -6.92 -5.97 3.59
N VAL A 150 -7.34 -5.94 2.31
CA VAL A 150 -7.85 -4.71 1.67
C VAL A 150 -9.08 -4.18 2.41
N GLY A 151 -10.03 -5.05 2.78
CA GLY A 151 -11.21 -4.67 3.56
C GLY A 151 -10.84 -4.07 4.92
N VAL A 152 -9.94 -4.72 5.67
CA VAL A 152 -9.43 -4.22 6.96
C VAL A 152 -8.74 -2.87 6.78
N MET A 153 -7.91 -2.72 5.75
CA MET A 153 -7.21 -1.47 5.44
C MET A 153 -8.19 -0.33 5.15
N ILE A 154 -9.24 -0.57 4.34
CA ILE A 154 -10.29 0.42 4.05
C ILE A 154 -11.04 0.82 5.32
N VAL A 155 -11.51 -0.17 6.10
CA VAL A 155 -12.24 0.10 7.35
C VAL A 155 -11.37 0.91 8.31
N TYR A 156 -10.11 0.53 8.47
CA TYR A 156 -9.16 1.23 9.33
C TYR A 156 -8.96 2.69 8.87
N PHE A 157 -8.75 2.92 7.58
CA PHE A 157 -8.62 4.27 7.03
C PHE A 157 -9.86 5.13 7.30
N LEU A 158 -11.07 4.58 7.08
CA LEU A 158 -12.33 5.28 7.34
C LEU A 158 -12.50 5.62 8.83
N VAL A 159 -12.12 4.71 9.72
CA VAL A 159 -12.14 4.94 11.17
C VAL A 159 -11.21 6.10 11.55
N VAL A 160 -9.97 6.11 11.06
CA VAL A 160 -9.03 7.22 11.31
C VAL A 160 -9.58 8.55 10.77
N ALA A 161 -10.11 8.56 9.55
CA ALA A 161 -10.70 9.75 8.94
C ALA A 161 -11.92 10.28 9.71
N PHE A 162 -12.77 9.38 10.23
CA PHE A 162 -13.92 9.73 11.04
C PHE A 162 -13.52 10.39 12.37
N PHE A 163 -12.57 9.80 13.09
CA PHE A 163 -12.07 10.35 14.35
C PHE A 163 -11.36 11.69 14.15
N TYR A 164 -10.60 11.84 13.07
CA TYR A 164 -9.99 13.11 12.66
C TYR A 164 -11.05 14.21 12.51
N ARG A 165 -12.09 13.96 11.72
CA ARG A 165 -13.18 14.92 11.47
C ARG A 165 -13.91 15.31 12.76
N ARG A 166 -14.13 14.36 13.67
CA ARG A 166 -14.77 14.62 14.97
C ARG A 166 -13.89 15.50 15.86
N SER A 167 -12.58 15.29 15.89
CA SER A 167 -11.65 16.12 16.68
C SER A 167 -11.60 17.56 16.17
N GLU A 168 -11.63 17.79 14.86
CA GLU A 168 -11.62 19.14 14.28
C GLU A 168 -12.92 19.89 14.62
N LYS A 169 -14.08 19.25 14.46
CA LYS A 169 -15.38 19.86 14.83
C LYS A 169 -15.45 20.29 16.29
N LYS A 170 -14.98 19.45 17.22
CA LYS A 170 -14.97 19.79 18.66
C LYS A 170 -14.10 21.01 18.96
N LYS A 171 -12.97 21.18 18.27
CA LYS A 171 -12.10 22.34 18.44
C LYS A 171 -12.72 23.65 17.93
N LEU A 172 -13.49 23.56 16.85
CA LEU A 172 -14.18 24.72 16.28
C LEU A 172 -15.40 25.15 17.12
N ALA A 173 -16.07 24.21 17.79
CA ALA A 173 -17.23 24.50 18.64
C ALA A 173 -16.88 24.98 20.06
N GLY A 174 -15.61 24.87 20.48
CA GLY A 174 -15.10 25.35 21.77
C GLY A 174 -14.33 26.67 21.70
N ARG A 175 -14.44 27.39 20.57
CA ARG A 175 -13.98 28.77 20.36
C ARG A 175 -15.19 29.64 20.09
#